data_AF-A0A6G7MXP9-F1
#
_entry.id   AF-A0A6G7MXP9-F1
#
_cell.length_a   1.000
_cell.length_b   1.000
_cell.length_c   1.000
_cell.angle_alpha   90.00
_cell.angle_beta   90.00
_cell.angle_gamma   90.00
#
_symmetry.space_group_name_H-M   'P 1'
#
loop_
_entity.id
_entity.type
_entity.pdbx_description
1 polymer ?
#
loop_
_entity_poly.entity_id
_entity_poly.type
_entity_poly.pdbx_seq_one_letter_code
_entity_poly.pdbx_strand_id
1 'polypeptide(L)'
;MINMKNYKFNNITNTNNQDSLPISPWFVTGFTDAEGSFMIHLEKNKDKWRVRPTFQIKLDIRDLSLLEEIKIYFNHIGSINISNKECVYKVRTLKDIARIISHFDKYNLITQKKCDFELFKLIINKLNSQKHLTYEGGAAALQEIISIRASMNLGLSSTFKEEFPHIIPVIRPLIENMVIPHPSWMAGFVSGEGSFSVHTTSDDKYVSLSFRVSQHNKDEQLLKSFVDFFGCGGFNYHNKGKKAVIFVTRKFEDINTKIIPLFNEYKIKGVKYEDFKDWSLVAKMIESRSHLTPEGYKEICKIKENMNSYRKSSTTN
;
A
#
# COMPACT_ATOMS: atom_id res chain seq x y z
N MET A 1 60.03 2.46 2.09
CA MET A 1 59.60 1.08 1.77
C MET A 1 59.10 0.43 3.04
N ILE A 2 57.78 0.39 3.24
CA ILE A 2 57.13 -0.22 4.41
C ILE A 2 56.26 -1.35 3.87
N ASN A 3 56.47 -2.53 4.45
CA ASN A 3 56.06 -3.83 3.95
C ASN A 3 54.56 -4.09 4.26
N MET A 4 53.79 -4.44 3.23
CA MET A 4 52.37 -4.82 3.32
C MET A 4 52.23 -6.12 4.13
N LYS A 5 51.47 -6.08 5.23
CA LYS A 5 50.98 -7.29 5.91
C LYS A 5 49.65 -7.72 5.31
N ASN A 6 49.68 -8.93 4.73
CA ASN A 6 48.55 -9.70 4.24
C ASN A 6 47.48 -9.90 5.33
N TYR A 7 46.26 -9.41 5.10
CA TYR A 7 45.06 -9.85 5.80
C TYR A 7 44.48 -11.07 5.06
N LYS A 8 44.57 -12.24 5.70
CA LYS A 8 43.88 -13.46 5.28
C LYS A 8 42.38 -13.30 5.54
N PHE A 9 41.57 -13.40 4.50
CA PHE A 9 40.13 -13.60 4.61
C PHE A 9 39.87 -15.02 5.12
N ASN A 10 39.42 -15.15 6.38
CA ASN A 10 38.81 -16.37 6.86
C ASN A 10 37.34 -16.38 6.43
N ASN A 11 36.99 -17.37 5.59
CA ASN A 11 35.61 -17.71 5.26
C ASN A 11 34.90 -18.22 6.52
N ILE A 12 34.10 -17.37 7.14
CA ILE A 12 33.08 -17.78 8.11
C ILE A 12 31.78 -17.90 7.34
N THR A 13 31.35 -19.14 7.11
CA THR A 13 29.99 -19.47 6.69
C THR A 13 29.04 -19.11 7.83
N ASN A 14 28.62 -17.84 7.89
CA ASN A 14 27.49 -17.43 8.71
C ASN A 14 26.20 -17.80 7.97
N THR A 15 25.65 -18.97 8.27
CA THR A 15 24.21 -19.23 8.16
C THR A 15 23.51 -18.37 9.21
N ASN A 16 23.39 -17.07 8.94
CA ASN A 16 22.49 -16.20 9.68
C ASN A 16 21.07 -16.49 9.20
N ASN A 17 20.41 -17.45 9.84
CA ASN A 17 18.97 -17.34 10.05
C ASN A 17 18.75 -16.08 10.90
N GLN A 18 18.73 -14.92 10.26
CA GLN A 18 18.03 -13.78 10.83
C GLN A 18 16.57 -14.20 10.85
N ASP A 19 16.07 -14.61 12.02
CA ASP A 19 14.65 -14.65 12.30
C ASP A 19 14.10 -13.26 11.97
N SER A 20 13.57 -13.12 10.75
CA SER A 20 12.97 -11.89 10.29
C SER A 20 11.82 -11.59 11.23
N LEU A 21 11.94 -10.52 12.02
CA LEU A 21 10.87 -10.09 12.91
C LEU A 21 9.55 -10.05 12.12
N PRO A 22 8.45 -10.58 12.68
CA PRO A 22 7.18 -10.62 11.99
C PRO A 22 6.76 -9.20 11.58
N ILE A 23 6.19 -9.08 10.39
CA ILE A 23 5.72 -7.81 9.85
C ILE A 23 4.78 -7.12 10.85
N SER A 24 5.02 -5.82 11.09
CA SER A 24 4.25 -5.05 12.07
C SER A 24 2.76 -5.05 11.69
N PRO A 25 1.83 -5.22 12.65
CA PRO A 25 0.41 -5.13 12.37
C PRO A 25 0.03 -3.78 11.76
N TRP A 26 0.62 -2.68 12.26
CA TRP A 26 0.38 -1.34 11.72
C TRP A 26 0.93 -1.19 10.29
N PHE A 27 2.03 -1.87 9.95
CA PHE A 27 2.50 -1.92 8.56
C PHE A 27 1.45 -2.57 7.66
N VAL A 28 0.90 -3.72 8.07
CA VAL A 28 -0.16 -4.42 7.30
C VAL A 28 -1.39 -3.53 7.13
N THR A 29 -1.77 -2.78 8.16
CA THR A 29 -2.87 -1.80 8.10
C THR A 29 -2.58 -0.68 7.11
N GLY A 30 -1.41 -0.04 7.20
CA GLY A 30 -1.01 1.06 6.31
C GLY A 30 -0.89 0.61 4.86
N PHE A 31 -0.30 -0.56 4.63
CA PHE A 31 -0.21 -1.14 3.29
C PHE A 31 -1.59 -1.52 2.74
N THR A 32 -2.51 -1.97 3.60
CA THR A 32 -3.90 -2.21 3.20
C THR A 32 -4.61 -0.90 2.88
N ASP A 33 -4.41 0.18 3.62
CA ASP A 33 -4.94 1.52 3.31
C ASP A 33 -4.47 2.01 1.91
N ALA A 34 -3.28 1.63 1.48
CA ALA A 34 -2.78 1.84 0.12
C ALA A 34 -3.40 0.85 -0.90
N GLU A 35 -3.03 -0.43 -0.83
CA GLU A 35 -3.20 -1.40 -1.94
C GLU A 35 -4.34 -2.42 -1.72
N GLY A 36 -4.90 -2.47 -0.51
CA GLY A 36 -5.96 -3.44 -0.16
C GLY A 36 -7.34 -3.06 -0.69
N SER A 37 -8.23 -4.05 -0.76
CA SER A 37 -9.64 -3.84 -1.13
C SER A 37 -10.58 -4.83 -0.42
N PHE A 38 -11.72 -4.33 0.03
CA PHE A 38 -12.83 -5.11 0.60
C PHE A 38 -13.99 -5.12 -0.38
N MET A 39 -14.31 -6.27 -0.95
CA MET A 39 -15.27 -6.39 -2.05
C MET A 39 -16.39 -7.37 -1.71
N ILE A 40 -17.59 -7.05 -2.17
CA ILE A 40 -18.73 -7.95 -2.23
C ILE A 40 -19.14 -8.10 -3.69
N HIS A 41 -18.96 -9.31 -4.22
CA HIS A 41 -19.42 -9.67 -5.56
C HIS A 41 -20.78 -10.33 -5.48
N LEU A 42 -21.68 -9.94 -6.38
CA LEU A 42 -22.97 -10.56 -6.57
C LEU A 42 -22.87 -11.40 -7.85
N GLU A 43 -23.11 -12.69 -7.76
CA GLU A 43 -23.07 -13.61 -8.90
C GLU A 43 -24.45 -14.25 -9.09
N LYS A 44 -25.00 -14.14 -10.30
CA LYS A 44 -26.23 -14.82 -10.66
C LYS A 44 -25.91 -16.26 -11.08
N ASN A 45 -26.60 -17.23 -10.50
CA ASN A 45 -26.57 -18.61 -10.93
C ASN A 45 -28.01 -19.09 -11.13
N LYS A 46 -28.42 -19.18 -12.40
CA LYS A 46 -29.83 -19.36 -12.79
C LYS A 46 -30.70 -18.29 -12.12
N ASP A 47 -31.66 -18.67 -11.30
CA ASP A 47 -32.59 -17.76 -10.63
C ASP A 47 -32.14 -17.39 -9.20
N LYS A 48 -30.91 -17.76 -8.80
CA LYS A 48 -30.40 -17.51 -7.44
C LYS A 48 -29.17 -16.62 -7.46
N TRP A 49 -29.12 -15.71 -6.50
CA TRP A 49 -27.97 -14.85 -6.25
C TRP A 49 -27.01 -15.44 -5.23
N ARG A 50 -25.72 -15.37 -5.52
CA ARG A 50 -24.64 -15.69 -4.59
C ARG A 50 -23.92 -14.42 -4.20
N VAL A 51 -23.74 -14.23 -2.90
CA VAL A 51 -22.97 -13.12 -2.33
C VAL A 51 -21.58 -13.65 -2.00
N ARG A 52 -20.56 -13.14 -2.69
CA ARG A 52 -19.17 -13.56 -2.51
C ARG A 52 -18.32 -12.44 -1.93
N PRO A 53 -17.99 -12.50 -0.63
CA PRO A 53 -17.04 -11.57 -0.07
C PRO A 53 -15.61 -11.92 -0.52
N THR A 54 -14.79 -10.89 -0.69
CA THR A 54 -13.37 -11.04 -1.00
C THR A 54 -12.59 -9.88 -0.38
N PHE A 55 -11.60 -10.20 0.46
CA PHE A 55 -10.49 -9.30 0.73
C PHE A 55 -9.39 -9.57 -0.30
N GLN A 56 -8.78 -8.52 -0.84
CA GLN A 56 -7.77 -8.64 -1.90
C GLN A 56 -6.64 -7.63 -1.73
N ILE A 57 -5.43 -8.06 -2.05
CA ILE A 57 -4.29 -7.19 -2.39
C ILE A 57 -3.76 -7.66 -3.75
N LYS A 58 -3.59 -6.73 -4.68
CA LYS A 58 -3.06 -6.99 -6.03
C LYS A 58 -1.83 -6.12 -6.22
N LEU A 59 -0.71 -6.71 -6.60
CA LEU A 59 0.55 -6.00 -6.87
C LEU A 59 1.14 -6.43 -8.21
N ASP A 60 2.14 -5.68 -8.67
CA ASP A 60 3.06 -6.13 -9.71
C ASP A 60 3.80 -7.39 -9.24
N ILE A 61 4.16 -8.28 -10.17
CA ILE A 61 4.79 -9.55 -9.85
C ILE A 61 6.12 -9.40 -9.09
N ARG A 62 6.81 -8.27 -9.25
CA ARG A 62 8.06 -7.99 -8.55
C ARG A 62 7.91 -7.91 -7.02
N ASP A 63 6.69 -7.67 -6.53
CA ASP A 63 6.37 -7.61 -5.10
C ASP A 63 5.71 -8.90 -4.55
N LEU A 64 5.86 -10.04 -5.26
CA LEU A 64 5.32 -11.32 -4.81
C LEU A 64 5.76 -11.70 -3.39
N SER A 65 7.04 -11.50 -3.06
CA SER A 65 7.57 -11.81 -1.73
C SER A 65 6.87 -11.02 -0.61
N LEU A 66 6.47 -9.77 -0.88
CA LEU A 66 5.72 -8.97 0.09
C LEU A 66 4.30 -9.53 0.29
N LEU A 67 3.65 -10.04 -0.76
CA LEU A 67 2.37 -10.73 -0.60
C LEU A 67 2.51 -12.04 0.20
N GLU A 68 3.61 -12.77 0.02
CA GLU A 68 3.89 -13.98 0.79
C GLU A 68 4.08 -13.65 2.28
N GLU A 69 4.82 -12.59 2.61
CA GLU A 69 4.95 -12.08 3.98
C GLU A 69 3.59 -11.72 4.61
N ILE A 70 2.73 -11.02 3.87
CA ILE A 70 1.38 -10.66 4.34
C ILE A 70 0.51 -11.91 4.52
N LYS A 71 0.61 -12.89 3.62
CA LYS A 71 -0.11 -14.17 3.74
C LYS A 71 0.36 -14.96 4.97
N ILE A 72 1.67 -14.98 5.26
CA ILE A 72 2.24 -15.58 6.47
C ILE A 72 1.68 -14.87 7.71
N TYR A 73 1.66 -13.53 7.71
CA TYR A 73 1.10 -12.73 8.81
C TYR A 73 -0.35 -13.10 9.16
N PHE A 74 -1.17 -13.36 8.15
CA PHE A 74 -2.56 -13.82 8.35
C PHE A 74 -2.68 -15.34 8.56
N ASN A 75 -1.62 -16.02 9.01
CA ASN A 75 -1.58 -17.46 9.25
C ASN A 75 -1.90 -18.31 8.01
N HIS A 76 -1.32 -17.92 6.87
CA HIS A 76 -1.43 -18.60 5.59
C HIS A 76 -2.86 -18.73 5.01
N ILE A 77 -3.84 -17.97 5.51
CA ILE A 77 -5.20 -17.98 4.96
C ILE A 77 -5.26 -17.40 3.54
N GLY A 78 -6.28 -17.79 2.78
CA GLY A 78 -6.45 -17.36 1.39
C GLY A 78 -5.43 -17.97 0.43
N SER A 79 -5.36 -17.41 -0.79
CA SER A 79 -4.47 -17.88 -1.85
C SER A 79 -3.80 -16.72 -2.58
N ILE A 80 -2.61 -16.96 -3.14
CA ILE A 80 -1.95 -16.04 -4.05
C ILE A 80 -2.03 -16.64 -5.45
N ASN A 81 -2.59 -15.89 -6.39
CA ASN A 81 -2.62 -16.27 -7.80
C ASN A 81 -1.61 -15.40 -8.55
N ILE A 82 -0.81 -16.04 -9.41
CA ILE A 82 0.24 -15.38 -10.18
C ILE A 82 -0.15 -15.36 -11.67
N SER A 83 0.16 -14.26 -12.32
CA SER A 83 0.11 -14.07 -13.77
C SER A 83 1.43 -13.46 -14.25
N ASN A 84 1.61 -13.28 -15.56
CA ASN A 84 2.86 -12.78 -16.12
C ASN A 84 3.31 -11.40 -15.58
N LYS A 85 2.37 -10.55 -15.14
CA LYS A 85 2.67 -9.18 -14.66
C LYS A 85 2.17 -8.89 -13.25
N GLU A 86 1.19 -9.65 -12.76
CA GLU A 86 0.52 -9.37 -11.49
C GLU A 86 0.54 -10.59 -10.57
N CYS A 87 0.60 -10.33 -9.27
CA CYS A 87 0.30 -11.30 -8.23
C CYS A 87 -0.88 -10.80 -7.39
N VAL A 88 -1.79 -11.71 -7.00
CA VAL A 88 -3.05 -11.35 -6.35
C VAL A 88 -3.31 -12.24 -5.14
N TYR A 89 -3.23 -11.66 -3.95
CA TYR A 89 -3.65 -12.30 -2.71
C TYR A 89 -5.17 -12.14 -2.53
N LYS A 90 -5.89 -13.25 -2.29
CA LYS A 90 -7.34 -13.24 -2.05
C LYS A 90 -7.74 -14.09 -0.84
N VAL A 91 -8.60 -13.55 0.00
CA VAL A 91 -9.28 -14.26 1.09
C VAL A 91 -10.78 -14.23 0.85
N ARG A 92 -11.42 -15.40 0.76
CA ARG A 92 -12.80 -15.55 0.25
C ARG A 92 -13.74 -16.35 1.15
N THR A 93 -13.22 -17.21 2.01
CA THR A 93 -14.07 -18.02 2.90
C THR A 93 -14.51 -17.18 4.10
N LEU A 94 -15.75 -17.36 4.58
CA LEU A 94 -16.23 -16.62 5.76
C LEU A 94 -15.37 -16.88 7.00
N LYS A 95 -14.89 -18.13 7.16
CA LYS A 95 -13.98 -18.52 8.25
C LYS A 95 -12.68 -17.71 8.22
N ASP A 96 -12.05 -17.58 7.05
CA ASP A 96 -10.79 -16.84 6.93
C ASP A 96 -11.01 -15.32 6.99
N ILE A 97 -12.13 -14.83 6.45
CA ILE A 97 -12.50 -13.41 6.54
C ILE A 97 -12.66 -12.97 8.01
N ALA A 98 -13.09 -13.84 8.92
CA ALA A 98 -13.14 -13.51 10.34
C ALA A 98 -11.78 -13.09 10.91
N ARG A 99 -10.68 -13.66 10.41
CA ARG A 99 -9.31 -13.25 10.80
C ARG A 99 -8.94 -11.89 10.22
N ILE A 100 -9.33 -11.61 8.98
CA ILE A 100 -9.16 -10.29 8.35
C ILE A 100 -9.90 -9.22 9.16
N ILE A 101 -11.17 -9.47 9.51
CA ILE A 101 -11.98 -8.56 10.32
C ILE A 101 -11.34 -8.34 11.70
N SER A 102 -10.93 -9.41 12.39
CA SER A 102 -10.31 -9.30 13.71
C SER A 102 -9.04 -8.45 13.71
N HIS A 103 -8.25 -8.48 12.63
CA HIS A 103 -7.09 -7.61 12.50
C HIS A 103 -7.50 -6.13 12.37
N PHE A 104 -8.40 -5.81 11.44
CA PHE A 104 -8.79 -4.43 11.17
C PHE A 104 -9.75 -3.81 12.21
N ASP A 105 -10.34 -4.63 13.09
CA ASP A 105 -11.03 -4.17 14.30
C ASP A 105 -10.06 -3.77 15.42
N LYS A 106 -8.86 -4.36 15.43
CA LYS A 106 -7.79 -4.04 16.39
C LYS A 106 -6.85 -2.95 15.89
N TYR A 107 -6.57 -2.95 14.59
CA TYR A 107 -5.69 -2.01 13.90
C TYR A 107 -6.48 -1.32 12.79
N ASN A 108 -7.20 -0.29 13.18
CA ASN A 108 -8.20 0.34 12.33
C ASN A 108 -7.55 1.05 11.13
N LEU A 109 -8.16 0.86 9.96
CA LEU A 109 -7.86 1.64 8.76
C LEU A 109 -8.17 3.12 8.99
N ILE A 110 -7.45 4.00 8.32
CA ILE A 110 -7.62 5.46 8.44
C ILE A 110 -7.71 6.17 7.09
N THR A 111 -7.92 5.47 5.98
CA THR A 111 -8.38 6.12 4.74
C THR A 111 -9.90 5.96 4.61
N GLN A 112 -10.47 6.54 3.55
CA GLN A 112 -11.85 6.26 3.15
C GLN A 112 -12.12 4.76 2.89
N LYS A 113 -11.09 3.91 2.80
CA LYS A 113 -11.22 2.45 2.73
C LYS A 113 -11.84 1.85 4.00
N LYS A 114 -11.73 2.53 5.14
CA LYS A 114 -12.43 2.14 6.37
C LYS A 114 -13.94 2.08 6.17
N CYS A 115 -14.54 2.97 5.37
CA CYS A 115 -15.97 2.89 5.08
C CYS A 115 -16.33 1.59 4.36
N ASP A 116 -15.53 1.22 3.36
CA ASP A 116 -15.74 -0.03 2.62
C ASP A 116 -15.54 -1.24 3.54
N PHE A 117 -14.59 -1.18 4.49
CA PHE A 117 -14.42 -2.20 5.52
C PHE A 117 -15.62 -2.33 6.47
N GLU A 118 -16.19 -1.23 6.96
CA GLU A 118 -17.37 -1.29 7.84
C GLU A 118 -18.61 -1.84 7.10
N LEU A 119 -18.84 -1.38 5.86
CA LEU A 119 -19.93 -1.92 5.03
C LEU A 119 -19.70 -3.41 4.70
N PHE A 120 -18.45 -3.81 4.46
CA PHE A 120 -18.06 -5.20 4.28
C PHE A 120 -18.40 -6.03 5.53
N LYS A 121 -18.01 -5.58 6.73
CA LYS A 121 -18.35 -6.23 8.00
C LYS A 121 -19.86 -6.39 8.21
N LEU A 122 -20.65 -5.36 7.90
CA LEU A 122 -22.11 -5.44 8.00
C LEU A 122 -22.68 -6.57 7.14
N ILE A 123 -22.18 -6.73 5.90
CA ILE A 123 -22.58 -7.83 5.01
C ILE A 123 -22.10 -9.19 5.56
N ILE A 124 -20.86 -9.29 6.05
CA ILE A 124 -20.35 -10.54 6.65
C ILE A 124 -21.20 -10.99 7.84
N ASN A 125 -21.60 -10.07 8.72
CA ASN A 125 -22.48 -10.37 9.85
C ASN A 125 -23.84 -10.91 9.39
N LYS A 126 -24.42 -10.34 8.32
CA LYS A 126 -25.65 -10.85 7.70
C LYS A 126 -25.46 -12.25 7.11
N LEU A 127 -24.32 -12.51 6.45
CA LEU A 127 -24.00 -13.84 5.91
C LEU A 127 -23.85 -14.88 7.02
N ASN A 128 -23.18 -14.55 8.11
CA ASN A 128 -23.00 -15.44 9.27
C ASN A 128 -24.33 -15.78 9.97
N SER A 129 -25.31 -14.87 9.94
CA SER A 129 -26.65 -15.15 10.49
C SER A 129 -27.46 -16.18 9.69
N GLN A 130 -27.01 -16.55 8.49
CA GLN A 130 -27.68 -17.47 7.55
C GLN A 130 -29.12 -17.10 7.13
N LYS A 131 -29.65 -15.95 7.56
CA LYS A 131 -30.99 -15.46 7.17
C LYS A 131 -31.18 -15.23 5.66
N HIS A 132 -30.09 -15.14 4.90
CA HIS A 132 -30.15 -15.05 3.44
C HIS A 132 -30.43 -16.40 2.74
N LEU A 133 -30.37 -17.52 3.49
CA LEU A 133 -30.64 -18.87 2.99
C LEU A 133 -32.06 -19.35 3.30
N THR A 134 -32.83 -18.58 4.08
CA THR A 134 -34.18 -18.97 4.51
C THR A 134 -35.22 -18.64 3.44
N TYR A 135 -36.23 -19.51 3.30
CA TYR A 135 -37.35 -19.31 2.35
C TYR A 135 -38.17 -18.08 2.73
N GLU A 136 -38.45 -17.92 4.02
CA GLU A 136 -39.01 -16.69 4.59
C GLU A 136 -37.88 -15.72 4.93
N GLY A 137 -37.95 -14.48 4.42
CA GLY A 137 -36.98 -13.42 4.72
C GLY A 137 -35.69 -13.40 3.87
N GLY A 138 -35.38 -14.46 3.10
CA GLY A 138 -34.19 -14.51 2.24
C GLY A 138 -34.15 -13.42 1.17
N ALA A 139 -35.30 -13.08 0.58
CA ALA A 139 -35.41 -11.99 -0.39
C ALA A 139 -35.15 -10.61 0.25
N ALA A 140 -35.68 -10.37 1.45
CA ALA A 140 -35.44 -9.12 2.18
C ALA A 140 -33.98 -8.99 2.61
N ALA A 141 -33.38 -10.07 3.14
CA ALA A 141 -31.97 -10.10 3.51
C ALA A 141 -31.05 -9.85 2.29
N LEU A 142 -31.41 -10.38 1.11
CA LEU A 142 -30.68 -10.09 -0.12
C LEU A 142 -30.80 -8.62 -0.53
N GLN A 143 -31.99 -8.02 -0.47
CA GLN A 143 -32.17 -6.59 -0.77
C GLN A 143 -31.35 -5.69 0.17
N GLU A 144 -31.29 -6.02 1.46
CA GLU A 144 -30.42 -5.32 2.41
C GLU A 144 -28.93 -5.42 2.04
N ILE A 145 -28.46 -6.62 1.67
CA ILE A 145 -27.07 -6.82 1.22
C ILE A 145 -26.78 -6.00 -0.03
N ILE A 146 -27.70 -5.97 -1.01
CA ILE A 146 -27.52 -5.22 -2.24
C ILE A 146 -27.55 -3.71 -1.97
N SER A 147 -28.42 -3.23 -1.08
CA SER A 147 -28.47 -1.84 -0.61
C SER A 147 -27.14 -1.40 0.02
N ILE A 148 -26.53 -2.25 0.87
CA ILE A 148 -25.21 -1.99 1.44
C ILE A 148 -24.13 -1.99 0.34
N ARG A 149 -24.14 -3.01 -0.53
CA ARG A 149 -23.17 -3.17 -1.62
C ARG A 149 -23.22 -2.02 -2.62
N ALA A 150 -24.37 -1.38 -2.80
CA ALA A 150 -24.55 -0.23 -3.66
C ALA A 150 -23.69 0.98 -3.24
N SER A 151 -23.28 1.05 -1.97
CA SER A 151 -22.48 2.14 -1.39
C SER A 151 -21.00 1.79 -1.21
N MET A 152 -20.59 0.58 -1.63
CA MET A 152 -19.21 0.09 -1.54
C MET A 152 -18.48 0.26 -2.87
N ASN A 153 -17.19 0.59 -2.82
CA ASN A 153 -16.29 0.67 -3.99
C ASN A 153 -16.91 1.49 -5.15
N LEU A 154 -17.23 0.83 -6.28
CA LEU A 154 -17.83 1.45 -7.48
C LEU A 154 -19.37 1.35 -7.52
N GLY A 155 -20.00 0.82 -6.47
CA GLY A 155 -21.44 0.62 -6.37
C GLY A 155 -21.98 -0.43 -7.35
N LEU A 156 -23.30 -0.36 -7.65
CA LEU A 156 -24.01 -1.24 -8.58
C LEU A 156 -23.62 -0.98 -10.06
N SER A 157 -23.37 -2.05 -10.82
CA SER A 157 -23.25 -1.94 -12.29
C SER A 157 -24.61 -1.59 -12.90
N SER A 158 -24.63 -1.15 -14.16
CA SER A 158 -25.88 -0.86 -14.89
C SER A 158 -26.84 -2.05 -14.88
N THR A 159 -26.35 -3.25 -15.18
CA THR A 159 -27.12 -4.50 -15.15
C THR A 159 -27.79 -4.73 -13.80
N PHE A 160 -27.08 -4.46 -12.69
CA PHE A 160 -27.65 -4.60 -11.35
C PHE A 160 -28.71 -3.54 -11.03
N LYS A 161 -28.56 -2.33 -11.56
CA LYS A 161 -29.56 -1.26 -11.37
C LYS A 161 -30.86 -1.58 -12.11
N GLU A 162 -30.77 -2.24 -13.26
CA GLU A 162 -31.94 -2.68 -14.03
C GLU A 162 -32.70 -3.81 -13.33
N GLU A 163 -31.99 -4.78 -12.74
CA GLU A 163 -32.62 -5.89 -12.02
C GLU A 163 -33.17 -5.48 -10.63
N PHE A 164 -32.64 -4.39 -10.05
CA PHE A 164 -33.04 -3.89 -8.75
C PHE A 164 -33.30 -2.36 -8.75
N PRO A 165 -34.31 -1.89 -9.50
CA PRO A 165 -34.50 -0.46 -9.78
C PRO A 165 -34.95 0.36 -8.56
N HIS A 166 -35.53 -0.29 -7.55
CA HIS A 166 -36.03 0.36 -6.33
C HIS A 166 -35.07 0.30 -5.15
N ILE A 167 -33.83 -0.18 -5.35
CA ILE A 167 -32.85 -0.24 -4.27
C ILE A 167 -32.34 1.16 -3.94
N ILE A 168 -32.49 1.52 -2.67
CA ILE A 168 -31.93 2.73 -2.09
C ILE A 168 -30.58 2.36 -1.44
N PRO A 169 -29.45 2.93 -1.90
CA PRO A 169 -28.14 2.68 -1.28
C PRO A 169 -28.10 3.17 0.17
N VAL A 170 -27.41 2.44 1.05
CA VAL A 170 -27.17 2.90 2.42
C VAL A 170 -26.28 4.15 2.42
N ILE A 171 -26.43 5.02 3.42
CA ILE A 171 -25.53 6.16 3.56
C ILE A 171 -24.11 5.66 3.84
N ARG A 172 -23.16 6.07 3.01
CA ARG A 172 -21.74 5.74 3.22
C ARG A 172 -21.25 6.57 4.41
N PRO A 173 -20.70 5.96 5.47
CA PRO A 173 -20.17 6.71 6.61
C PRO A 173 -19.02 7.60 6.14
N LEU A 174 -18.94 8.82 6.67
CA LEU A 174 -17.78 9.68 6.46
C LEU A 174 -16.78 9.42 7.58
N ILE A 175 -15.51 9.20 7.23
CA ILE A 175 -14.46 9.14 8.24
C ILE A 175 -13.86 10.54 8.36
N GLU A 176 -14.03 11.14 9.52
CA GLU A 176 -13.49 12.44 9.89
C GLU A 176 -12.39 12.26 10.96
N ASN A 177 -11.48 13.23 11.06
CA ASN A 177 -10.45 13.31 12.11
C ASN A 177 -9.49 12.10 12.15
N MET A 178 -8.91 11.79 10.99
CA MET A 178 -7.89 10.76 10.86
C MET A 178 -6.62 11.15 11.62
N VAL A 179 -6.14 10.28 12.50
CA VAL A 179 -4.83 10.41 13.16
C VAL A 179 -3.96 9.25 12.72
N ILE A 180 -2.75 9.53 12.28
CA ILE A 180 -1.77 8.50 11.93
C ILE A 180 -1.42 7.72 13.21
N PRO A 181 -1.76 6.42 13.30
CA PRO A 181 -1.77 5.72 14.58
C PRO A 181 -0.37 5.28 15.04
N HIS A 182 0.55 5.11 14.11
CA HIS A 182 1.90 4.60 14.37
C HIS A 182 2.83 4.85 13.18
N PRO A 183 4.13 5.10 13.36
CA PRO A 183 5.06 5.28 12.23
C PRO A 183 5.15 4.06 11.30
N SER A 184 4.98 2.83 11.80
CA SER A 184 4.87 1.64 10.94
C SER A 184 3.66 1.66 10.01
N TRP A 185 2.56 2.34 10.38
CA TRP A 185 1.44 2.56 9.45
C TRP A 185 1.90 3.41 8.27
N MET A 186 2.66 4.48 8.53
CA MET A 186 3.22 5.30 7.46
C MET A 186 4.18 4.50 6.58
N ALA A 187 5.04 3.66 7.16
CA ALA A 187 5.93 2.79 6.40
C ALA A 187 5.15 1.83 5.48
N GLY A 188 4.06 1.24 5.98
CA GLY A 188 3.14 0.42 5.17
C GLY A 188 2.49 1.23 4.04
N PHE A 189 1.92 2.39 4.36
CA PHE A 189 1.24 3.24 3.38
C PHE A 189 2.19 3.73 2.28
N VAL A 190 3.39 4.18 2.65
CA VAL A 190 4.44 4.63 1.73
C VAL A 190 5.00 3.46 0.91
N SER A 191 5.01 2.24 1.43
CA SER A 191 5.38 1.04 0.65
C SER A 191 4.41 0.77 -0.51
N GLY A 192 3.16 1.24 -0.44
CA GLY A 192 2.24 1.25 -1.60
C GLY A 192 2.39 2.54 -2.42
N GLU A 193 2.01 3.67 -1.83
CA GLU A 193 1.74 4.94 -2.54
C GLU A 193 2.94 5.91 -2.63
N GLY A 194 4.05 5.58 -1.96
CA GLY A 194 5.24 6.44 -1.92
C GLY A 194 6.03 6.46 -3.22
N SER A 195 6.71 7.57 -3.48
CA SER A 195 7.66 7.72 -4.59
C SER A 195 8.89 8.51 -4.18
N PHE A 196 10.06 7.96 -4.51
CA PHE A 196 11.37 8.56 -4.29
C PHE A 196 11.99 8.93 -5.64
N SER A 197 12.31 10.20 -5.84
CA SER A 197 12.79 10.67 -7.15
C SER A 197 14.09 11.45 -7.04
N VAL A 198 14.97 11.19 -8.00
CA VAL A 198 16.22 11.94 -8.25
C VAL A 198 16.01 12.73 -9.54
N HIS A 199 16.18 14.05 -9.47
CA HIS A 199 16.11 14.94 -10.62
C HIS A 199 17.51 15.48 -10.90
N THR A 200 17.88 15.48 -12.18
CA THR A 200 19.09 16.11 -12.70
C THR A 200 18.68 17.10 -13.78
N THR A 201 19.31 18.27 -13.84
CA THR A 201 19.02 19.28 -14.86
C THR A 201 19.67 18.92 -16.19
N SER A 202 19.09 19.40 -17.30
CA SER A 202 19.60 19.13 -18.65
C SER A 202 20.96 19.76 -18.95
N ASP A 203 21.38 20.73 -18.15
CA ASP A 203 22.71 21.34 -18.21
C ASP A 203 23.74 20.67 -17.30
N ASP A 204 23.37 19.55 -16.68
CA ASP A 204 24.19 18.73 -15.78
C ASP A 204 24.73 19.44 -14.53
N LYS A 205 24.10 20.55 -14.12
CA LYS A 205 24.59 21.36 -12.99
C LYS A 205 23.96 21.03 -11.65
N TYR A 206 22.70 20.60 -11.63
CA TYR A 206 21.94 20.50 -10.40
C TYR A 206 21.32 19.12 -10.21
N VAL A 207 21.51 18.56 -9.01
CA VAL A 207 20.85 17.36 -8.53
C VAL A 207 19.86 17.77 -7.44
N SER A 208 18.64 17.27 -7.49
CA SER A 208 17.65 17.47 -6.43
C SER A 208 16.84 16.21 -6.16
N LEU A 209 16.36 16.09 -4.93
CA LEU A 209 15.58 14.95 -4.46
C LEU A 209 14.14 15.37 -4.19
N SER A 210 13.20 14.45 -4.38
CA SER A 210 11.85 14.61 -3.88
C SER A 210 11.29 13.32 -3.33
N PHE A 211 10.64 13.41 -2.17
CA PHE A 211 9.74 12.38 -1.65
C PHE A 211 8.31 12.83 -1.90
N ARG A 212 7.48 11.94 -2.45
CA ARG A 212 6.07 12.21 -2.79
C ARG A 212 5.16 11.08 -2.33
N VAL A 213 3.96 11.43 -1.91
CA VAL A 213 2.84 10.51 -1.72
C VAL A 213 1.61 11.11 -2.40
N SER A 214 0.98 10.37 -3.30
CA SER A 214 -0.24 10.79 -4.00
C SER A 214 -1.46 10.04 -3.49
N GLN A 215 -2.63 10.68 -3.51
CA GLN A 215 -3.89 10.00 -3.21
C GLN A 215 -5.06 10.70 -3.90
N HIS A 216 -6.21 10.02 -4.02
CA HIS A 216 -7.45 10.65 -4.44
C HIS A 216 -7.88 11.75 -3.47
N ASN A 217 -8.56 12.79 -3.96
CA ASN A 217 -9.00 13.94 -3.14
C ASN A 217 -9.95 13.60 -1.97
N LYS A 218 -10.45 12.36 -1.92
CA LYS A 218 -11.35 11.88 -0.87
C LYS A 218 -10.63 11.74 0.48
N ASP A 219 -9.30 11.60 0.42
CA ASP A 219 -8.40 11.52 1.57
C ASP A 219 -7.54 12.80 1.67
N GLU A 220 -8.02 13.94 1.16
CA GLU A 220 -7.30 15.22 1.20
C GLU A 220 -6.89 15.62 2.62
N GLN A 221 -7.79 15.46 3.61
CA GLN A 221 -7.50 15.80 5.00
C GLN A 221 -6.36 14.94 5.57
N LEU A 222 -6.31 13.65 5.21
CA LEU A 222 -5.22 12.75 5.61
C LEU A 222 -3.88 13.20 5.00
N LEU A 223 -3.85 13.56 3.72
CA LEU A 223 -2.60 14.03 3.10
C LEU A 223 -2.14 15.39 3.63
N LYS A 224 -3.05 16.24 4.14
CA LYS A 224 -2.67 17.47 4.85
C LYS A 224 -1.99 17.16 6.18
N SER A 225 -2.48 16.16 6.94
CA SER A 225 -1.89 15.78 8.23
C SER A 225 -0.48 15.18 8.11
N PHE A 226 -0.04 14.82 6.89
CA PHE A 226 1.32 14.34 6.66
C PHE A 226 2.36 15.44 6.92
N VAL A 227 2.01 16.71 6.68
CA VAL A 227 2.91 17.84 6.96
C VAL A 227 3.28 17.89 8.44
N ASP A 228 2.28 17.70 9.32
CA ASP A 228 2.48 17.66 10.77
C ASP A 228 3.23 16.38 11.19
N PHE A 229 2.84 15.22 10.66
CA PHE A 229 3.47 13.94 10.99
C PHE A 229 4.96 13.91 10.64
N PHE A 230 5.34 14.38 9.44
CA PHE A 230 6.75 14.45 9.04
C PHE A 230 7.45 15.71 9.57
N GLY A 231 6.72 16.68 10.11
CA GLY A 231 7.23 18.00 10.50
C GLY A 231 7.92 18.74 9.35
N CYS A 232 7.54 18.45 8.11
CA CYS A 232 8.16 19.03 6.90
C CYS A 232 7.30 18.80 5.65
N GLY A 233 7.77 19.33 4.53
CA GLY A 233 7.11 19.19 3.23
C GLY A 233 5.88 20.10 3.10
N GLY A 234 5.06 19.81 2.11
CA GLY A 234 3.85 20.57 1.83
C GLY A 234 2.81 19.75 1.07
N PHE A 235 1.62 20.32 0.98
CA PHE A 235 0.48 19.75 0.30
C PHE A 235 0.21 20.48 -1.02
N ASN A 236 -0.09 19.75 -2.10
CA ASN A 236 -0.49 20.32 -3.38
C ASN A 236 -1.61 19.50 -4.04
N TYR A 237 -2.36 20.11 -4.95
CA TYR A 237 -3.19 19.35 -5.90
C TYR A 237 -2.30 18.73 -6.99
N HIS A 238 -2.56 17.47 -7.35
CA HIS A 238 -1.78 16.77 -8.36
C HIS A 238 -2.03 17.32 -9.78
N ASN A 239 -3.23 17.83 -10.05
CA ASN A 239 -3.63 18.34 -11.35
C ASN A 239 -4.70 19.44 -11.23
N LYS A 240 -4.93 20.17 -12.33
CA LYS A 240 -5.95 21.24 -12.41
C LYS A 240 -7.37 20.76 -12.06
N GLY A 241 -7.67 19.49 -12.33
CA GLY A 241 -8.97 18.88 -12.04
C GLY A 241 -9.23 18.57 -10.57
N LYS A 242 -8.22 18.72 -9.69
CA LYS A 242 -8.32 18.53 -8.23
C LYS A 242 -8.92 17.19 -7.79
N LYS A 243 -8.81 16.14 -8.63
CA LYS A 243 -9.27 14.78 -8.29
C LYS A 243 -8.23 13.98 -7.50
N ALA A 244 -6.99 14.44 -7.49
CA ALA A 244 -5.89 13.85 -6.73
C ALA A 244 -5.07 14.95 -6.07
N VAL A 245 -4.46 14.59 -4.95
CA VAL A 245 -3.66 15.43 -4.06
C VAL A 245 -2.31 14.77 -3.81
N ILE A 246 -1.31 15.56 -3.43
CA ILE A 246 0.07 15.11 -3.20
C ILE A 246 0.61 15.75 -1.92
N PHE A 247 1.23 14.92 -1.08
CA PHE A 247 2.23 15.38 -0.12
C PHE A 247 3.61 15.36 -0.79
N VAL A 248 4.43 16.39 -0.57
CA VAL A 248 5.77 16.48 -1.15
C VAL A 248 6.79 17.15 -0.25
N THR A 249 7.95 16.52 -0.09
CA THR A 249 9.15 17.12 0.53
C THR A 249 10.25 17.24 -0.53
N ARG A 250 10.81 18.45 -0.68
CA ARG A 250 11.92 18.75 -1.62
C ARG A 250 13.15 19.37 -0.96
N LYS A 251 12.98 20.03 0.20
CA LYS A 251 14.10 20.63 0.92
C LYS A 251 15.07 19.53 1.35
N PHE A 252 16.32 19.60 0.90
CA PHE A 252 17.32 18.55 1.14
C PHE A 252 17.54 18.31 2.64
N GLU A 253 17.59 19.38 3.44
CA GLU A 253 17.71 19.28 4.90
C GLU A 253 16.60 18.43 5.52
N ASP A 254 15.33 18.66 5.16
CA ASP A 254 14.20 17.87 5.67
C ASP A 254 14.26 16.41 5.19
N ILE A 255 14.65 16.19 3.93
CA ILE A 255 14.87 14.84 3.39
C ILE A 255 15.91 14.09 4.21
N ASN A 256 17.07 14.72 4.46
CA ASN A 256 18.23 14.09 5.08
C ASN A 256 18.06 13.90 6.60
N THR A 257 17.35 14.82 7.27
CA THR A 257 17.23 14.82 8.74
C THR A 257 15.91 14.28 9.27
N LYS A 258 14.86 14.19 8.44
CA LYS A 258 13.53 13.72 8.87
C LYS A 258 13.07 12.49 8.10
N ILE A 259 13.01 12.58 6.76
CA ILE A 259 12.44 11.50 5.92
C ILE A 259 13.32 10.24 5.93
N ILE A 260 14.62 10.38 5.64
CA ILE A 260 15.55 9.23 5.61
C ILE A 260 15.67 8.56 6.99
N PRO A 261 15.90 9.30 8.10
CA PRO A 261 15.98 8.68 9.43
C PRO A 261 14.71 7.92 9.80
N LEU A 262 13.53 8.48 9.51
CA LEU A 262 12.25 7.80 9.78
C LEU A 262 12.16 6.44 9.08
N PHE A 263 12.47 6.36 7.78
CA PHE A 263 12.35 5.09 7.04
C PHE A 263 13.56 4.16 7.22
N ASN A 264 14.65 4.63 7.84
CA ASN A 264 15.70 3.75 8.36
C ASN A 264 15.23 3.00 9.62
N GLU A 265 14.48 3.67 10.50
CA GLU A 265 13.87 3.08 11.69
C GLU A 265 12.64 2.22 11.34
N TYR A 266 11.68 2.81 10.61
CA TYR A 266 10.45 2.18 10.16
C TYR A 266 10.56 1.80 8.69
N LYS A 267 11.23 0.67 8.44
CA LYS A 267 11.55 0.21 7.08
C LYS A 267 10.30 0.07 6.21
N ILE A 268 10.34 0.69 5.04
CA ILE A 268 9.47 0.33 3.93
C ILE A 268 9.83 -1.07 3.40
N LYS A 269 8.91 -1.73 2.71
CA LYS A 269 9.10 -3.08 2.17
C LYS A 269 8.75 -3.15 0.68
N GLY A 270 8.98 -4.31 0.08
CA GLY A 270 8.82 -4.54 -1.35
C GLY A 270 9.95 -3.92 -2.18
N VAL A 271 9.80 -3.91 -3.50
CA VAL A 271 10.76 -3.36 -4.46
C VAL A 271 11.06 -1.90 -4.18
N LYS A 272 10.08 -1.16 -3.65
CA LYS A 272 10.23 0.25 -3.28
C LYS A 272 11.32 0.48 -2.22
N TYR A 273 11.64 -0.54 -1.40
CA TYR A 273 12.78 -0.47 -0.47
C TYR A 273 14.12 -0.33 -1.21
N GLU A 274 14.27 -0.97 -2.37
CA GLU A 274 15.45 -0.80 -3.21
C GLU A 274 15.53 0.63 -3.76
N ASP A 275 14.40 1.21 -4.18
CA ASP A 275 14.34 2.61 -4.64
C ASP A 275 14.68 3.60 -3.52
N PHE A 276 14.23 3.34 -2.30
CA PHE A 276 14.58 4.16 -1.14
C PHE A 276 16.07 4.06 -0.78
N LYS A 277 16.69 2.87 -0.88
CA LYS A 277 18.13 2.71 -0.66
C LYS A 277 18.93 3.48 -1.70
N ASP A 278 18.58 3.36 -2.97
CA ASP A 278 19.21 4.09 -4.07
C ASP A 278 19.07 5.60 -3.89
N TRP A 279 17.87 6.05 -3.53
CA TRP A 279 17.60 7.46 -3.24
C TRP A 279 18.38 7.97 -2.01
N SER A 280 18.50 7.17 -0.96
CA SER A 280 19.29 7.48 0.23
C SER A 280 20.79 7.51 -0.05
N LEU A 281 21.28 6.68 -0.97
CA LEU A 281 22.66 6.73 -1.43
C LEU A 281 22.95 8.06 -2.15
N VAL A 282 22.07 8.49 -3.05
CA VAL A 282 22.20 9.81 -3.68
C VAL A 282 22.16 10.93 -2.64
N ALA A 283 21.32 10.84 -1.61
CA ALA A 283 21.31 11.83 -0.53
C ALA A 283 22.67 11.94 0.18
N LYS A 284 23.33 10.81 0.49
CA LYS A 284 24.68 10.80 1.06
C LYS A 284 25.72 11.44 0.14
N MET A 285 25.62 11.21 -1.17
CA MET A 285 26.51 11.85 -2.17
C MET A 285 26.28 13.36 -2.30
N ILE A 286 25.04 13.81 -2.05
CA ILE A 286 24.74 15.25 -1.95
C ILE A 286 25.37 15.84 -0.69
N GLU A 287 25.18 15.18 0.45
CA GLU A 287 25.73 15.57 1.76
C GLU A 287 27.27 15.68 1.74
N SER A 288 27.96 14.70 1.16
CA SER A 288 29.43 14.70 1.02
C SER A 288 29.96 15.65 -0.07
N ARG A 289 29.07 16.37 -0.77
CA ARG A 289 29.38 17.19 -1.95
C ARG A 289 29.97 16.43 -3.14
N SER A 290 29.95 15.08 -3.13
CA SER A 290 30.45 14.26 -4.25
C SER A 290 29.68 14.48 -5.55
N HIS A 291 28.40 14.88 -5.47
CA HIS A 291 27.60 15.26 -6.64
C HIS A 291 28.17 16.43 -7.47
N LEU A 292 29.14 17.19 -6.93
CA LEU A 292 29.82 18.28 -7.64
C LEU A 292 31.03 17.82 -8.48
N THR A 293 31.41 16.53 -8.37
CA THR A 293 32.48 15.97 -9.22
C THR A 293 31.88 15.26 -10.43
N PRO A 294 32.60 15.20 -11.57
CA PRO A 294 32.13 14.48 -12.76
C PRO A 294 31.84 13.00 -12.47
N GLU A 295 32.66 12.34 -11.68
CA GLU A 295 32.51 10.92 -11.32
C GLU A 295 31.29 10.70 -10.41
N GLY A 296 31.10 11.57 -9.41
CA GLY A 296 29.97 11.49 -8.51
C GLY A 296 28.65 11.79 -9.24
N TYR A 297 28.64 12.78 -10.12
CA TYR A 297 27.47 13.06 -10.97
C TYR A 297 27.13 11.88 -11.89
N LYS A 298 28.14 11.27 -12.54
CA LYS A 298 27.95 10.10 -13.40
C LYS A 298 27.34 8.92 -12.64
N GLU A 299 27.79 8.66 -11.41
CA GLU A 299 27.22 7.57 -10.60
C GLU A 299 25.78 7.89 -10.16
N ILE A 300 25.45 9.15 -9.84
CA ILE A 300 24.06 9.58 -9.56
C ILE A 300 23.15 9.32 -10.77
N CYS A 301 23.58 9.67 -11.97
CA CYS A 301 22.81 9.40 -13.20
C CYS A 301 22.58 7.91 -13.40
N LYS A 302 23.61 7.09 -13.20
CA LYS A 302 23.50 5.63 -13.27
C LYS A 302 22.51 5.08 -12.24
N ILE A 303 22.53 5.55 -11.00
CA ILE A 303 21.55 5.15 -9.97
C ILE A 303 20.12 5.53 -10.43
N LYS A 304 19.93 6.77 -10.88
CA LYS A 304 18.64 7.29 -11.37
C LYS A 304 18.08 6.46 -12.53
N GLU A 305 18.93 6.02 -13.45
CA GLU A 305 18.56 5.20 -14.62
C GLU A 305 18.23 3.74 -14.28
N ASN A 306 18.48 3.29 -13.05
CA ASN A 306 18.23 1.91 -12.60
C ASN A 306 17.21 1.81 -11.44
N MET A 307 16.63 2.92 -11.00
CA MET A 307 15.60 2.96 -9.95
C MET A 307 14.17 3.12 -10.51
N ASN A 308 13.16 2.94 -9.65
CA ASN A 308 11.74 3.11 -9.96
C ASN A 308 11.29 2.25 -11.16
N SER A 309 10.63 2.86 -12.16
CA SER A 309 10.13 2.20 -13.36
C SER A 309 11.23 1.61 -14.25
N TYR A 310 12.49 2.03 -14.08
CA TYR A 310 13.61 1.53 -14.86
C TYR A 310 14.27 0.29 -14.23
N ARG A 311 13.90 -0.05 -12.99
CA ARG A 311 14.43 -1.23 -12.31
C ARG A 311 13.95 -2.51 -12.99
N LYS A 312 14.90 -3.25 -13.56
CA LYS A 312 14.66 -4.57 -14.16
C LYS A 312 14.28 -5.58 -13.08
N SER A 313 13.30 -6.45 -13.38
CA SER A 313 13.00 -7.58 -12.51
C SER A 313 14.17 -8.56 -12.53
N SER A 314 14.60 -9.04 -11.36
CA SER A 314 15.57 -10.13 -11.23
C SER A 314 15.00 -11.50 -11.67
N THR A 315 13.72 -11.57 -12.05
CA THR A 315 13.09 -12.77 -12.63
C THR A 315 13.30 -12.85 -14.13
N THR A 316 14.54 -13.07 -14.55
CA THR A 316 14.89 -13.75 -15.81
C THR A 316 16.23 -14.42 -15.61
N ASN A 317 16.17 -15.70 -15.25
CA ASN A 317 17.13 -16.74 -15.64
C ASN A 317 16.34 -18.03 -15.85
#